data_AF-A0A9D8SNM8-F1
#
_entry.id   AF-A0A9D8SNM8-F1
#
_cell.length_a   1.000
_cell.length_b   1.000
_cell.length_c   1.000
_cell.angle_alpha   90.00
_cell.angle_beta   90.00
_cell.angle_gamma   90.00
#
_symmetry.space_group_name_H-M   'P 1'
#
loop_
_entity.id
_entity.type
_entity.pdbx_description
1 polymer ?
#
loop_
_entity_poly.entity_id
_entity_poly.type
_entity_poly.pdbx_seq_one_letter_code
_entity_poly.pdbx_strand_id
1 'polypeptide(L)'
;MTKLKGFFSRQMLIVTAFGFSSGLPLALVFGTLSLWLQDYHIAYRTIGAFSLLRLPYSFKWLWAPLVETVKVPWLYKLGRRRSWALLAQGGLLLSIAGISLLTPEGHILYMAAAAFAISFFSATQDIVLDAFRVELFSQDTEKEVDGATVYVLGYRLGNIMSSAGAIGLAAAVSWNTVYFINALFILIGMAAVLMAKEPKERAAEKKAAKRSVLDYALKEPFLRFMERPYWLAALALVFFYRLSDAYFAPMAYPFYSVIGFSKGEIAYIS
;
A
#
# COMPACT_ATOMS: atom_id res chain seq x y z
N MET A 1 1.94 30.24 14.36
CA MET A 1 3.17 29.82 13.64
C MET A 1 3.92 28.65 14.30
N THR A 2 3.64 28.28 15.56
CA THR A 2 4.34 27.21 16.30
C THR A 2 3.94 25.79 15.87
N LYS A 3 2.66 25.54 15.51
CA LYS A 3 2.19 24.22 15.05
C LYS A 3 2.76 23.80 13.68
N LEU A 4 2.92 24.74 12.74
CA LEU A 4 3.50 24.47 11.40
C LEU A 4 4.96 23.96 11.47
N LYS A 5 5.76 24.44 12.43
CA LYS A 5 7.13 23.93 12.64
C LYS A 5 7.15 22.47 13.11
N GLY A 6 6.08 22.00 13.78
CA GLY A 6 5.94 20.59 14.19
C GLY A 6 5.78 19.62 13.01
N PHE A 7 5.02 20.04 11.98
CA PHE A 7 4.81 19.28 10.75
C PHE A 7 6.07 19.12 9.89
N PHE A 8 7.02 20.05 9.98
CA PHE A 8 8.32 19.97 9.28
C PHE A 8 9.43 19.30 10.12
N SER A 9 9.07 18.63 11.22
CA SER A 9 10.06 17.85 11.97
C SER A 9 10.54 16.66 11.14
N ARG A 10 11.79 16.24 11.37
CA ARG A 10 12.41 15.11 10.67
C ARG A 10 11.55 13.83 10.71
N GLN A 11 10.88 13.58 11.83
CA GLN A 11 10.01 12.41 11.99
C GLN A 11 8.75 12.50 11.13
N MET A 12 8.13 13.68 11.03
CA MET A 12 6.95 13.89 10.20
C MET A 12 7.28 13.75 8.72
N LEU A 13 8.40 14.31 8.25
CA LEU A 13 8.85 14.15 6.86
C LEU A 13 9.10 12.68 6.48
N ILE A 14 9.70 11.92 7.40
CA ILE A 14 9.91 10.47 7.22
C ILE A 14 8.56 9.74 7.09
N VAL A 15 7.57 10.10 7.91
CA VAL A 15 6.24 9.49 7.88
C VAL A 15 5.46 9.89 6.63
N THR A 16 5.64 11.12 6.13
CA THR A 16 5.13 11.53 4.81
C THR A 16 5.75 10.69 3.70
N ALA A 17 7.07 10.44 3.74
CA ALA A 17 7.75 9.59 2.77
C ALA A 17 7.31 8.12 2.86
N PHE A 18 6.98 7.62 4.06
CA PHE A 18 6.34 6.29 4.23
C PHE A 18 4.99 6.25 3.53
N GLY A 19 4.15 7.26 3.77
CA GLY A 19 2.86 7.41 3.09
C GLY A 19 3.03 7.43 1.57
N PHE A 20 3.97 8.24 1.07
CA PHE A 20 4.28 8.35 -0.35
C PHE A 20 4.65 7.00 -0.97
N SER A 21 5.55 6.23 -0.34
CA SER A 21 5.93 4.89 -0.78
C SER A 21 4.78 3.88 -0.74
N SER A 22 3.83 4.03 0.17
CA SER A 22 2.63 3.18 0.28
C SER A 22 1.55 3.54 -0.76
N GLY A 23 1.48 4.80 -1.18
CA GLY A 23 0.52 5.27 -2.18
C GLY A 23 0.80 4.81 -3.61
N LEU A 24 2.06 4.52 -3.95
CA LEU A 24 2.48 4.19 -5.32
C LEU A 24 1.94 2.85 -5.86
N PRO A 25 2.10 1.70 -5.16
CA PRO A 25 1.91 0.40 -5.79
C PRO A 25 0.44 0.12 -6.16
N LEU A 26 -0.49 0.57 -5.32
CA LEU A 26 -1.92 0.32 -5.53
C LEU A 26 -2.42 1.00 -6.81
N ALA A 27 -2.01 2.24 -7.08
CA ALA A 27 -2.40 2.93 -8.30
C ALA A 27 -1.73 2.33 -9.54
N LEU A 28 -0.47 1.90 -9.42
CA LEU A 28 0.25 1.24 -10.52
C LEU A 28 -0.46 -0.03 -10.96
N VAL A 29 -0.87 -0.90 -10.03
CA VAL A 29 -1.46 -2.21 -10.37
C VAL A 29 -2.91 -2.09 -10.85
N PHE A 30 -3.75 -1.29 -10.20
CA PHE A 30 -5.19 -1.28 -10.52
C PHE A 30 -5.60 -0.23 -11.55
N GLY A 31 -4.88 0.91 -11.60
CA GLY A 31 -5.15 1.98 -12.57
C GLY A 31 -4.23 1.89 -13.78
N THR A 32 -2.95 2.18 -13.56
CA THR A 32 -1.97 2.41 -14.63
C THR A 32 -1.71 1.17 -15.47
N LEU A 33 -1.63 -0.02 -14.84
CA LEU A 33 -1.44 -1.28 -15.57
C LEU A 33 -2.65 -1.64 -16.44
N SER A 34 -3.86 -1.39 -15.93
CA SER A 34 -5.10 -1.64 -16.68
C SER A 34 -5.15 -0.80 -17.97
N LEU A 35 -4.71 0.46 -17.90
CA LEU A 35 -4.59 1.33 -19.07
C LEU A 35 -3.50 0.84 -20.03
N TRP A 36 -2.33 0.47 -19.52
CA TRP A 36 -1.27 -0.11 -20.35
C TRP A 36 -1.74 -1.37 -21.10
N LEU A 37 -2.44 -2.28 -20.43
CA LEU A 37 -3.01 -3.47 -21.09
C LEU A 37 -4.07 -3.09 -22.14
N GLN A 38 -4.85 -2.05 -21.89
CA GLN A 38 -5.85 -1.57 -22.84
C GLN A 38 -5.23 -0.98 -24.11
N ASP A 39 -4.13 -0.24 -24.00
CA ASP A 39 -3.41 0.33 -25.15
C ASP A 39 -2.87 -0.75 -26.09
N TYR A 40 -2.53 -1.92 -25.55
CA TYR A 40 -2.11 -3.10 -26.31
C TYR A 40 -3.28 -4.00 -26.73
N HIS A 41 -4.52 -3.47 -26.67
CA HIS A 41 -5.75 -4.16 -27.09
C HIS A 41 -5.98 -5.52 -26.40
N ILE A 42 -5.48 -5.68 -25.17
CA ILE A 42 -5.75 -6.88 -24.38
C ILE A 42 -7.24 -6.94 -24.01
N ALA A 43 -7.82 -8.13 -24.09
CA ALA A 43 -9.25 -8.34 -23.84
C ALA A 43 -9.66 -7.88 -22.43
N TYR A 44 -10.80 -7.18 -22.34
CA TYR A 44 -11.39 -6.73 -21.07
C TYR A 44 -11.60 -7.84 -20.04
N ARG A 45 -11.85 -9.09 -20.48
CA ARG A 45 -11.94 -10.25 -19.59
C ARG A 45 -10.62 -10.50 -18.86
N THR A 46 -9.50 -10.37 -19.56
CA THR A 46 -8.15 -10.53 -19.00
C THR A 46 -7.83 -9.38 -18.06
N ILE A 47 -8.14 -8.14 -18.45
CA ILE A 47 -7.99 -6.96 -17.56
C ILE A 47 -8.85 -7.13 -16.30
N GLY A 48 -10.08 -7.62 -16.45
CA GLY A 48 -10.95 -7.96 -15.32
C GLY A 48 -10.35 -9.02 -14.39
N ALA A 49 -9.63 -10.02 -14.94
CA ALA A 49 -8.93 -11.01 -14.13
C ALA A 49 -7.79 -10.41 -13.29
N PHE A 50 -7.16 -9.31 -13.72
CA PHE A 50 -6.16 -8.58 -12.92
C PHE A 50 -6.77 -7.95 -11.64
N SER A 51 -8.09 -7.82 -11.53
CA SER A 51 -8.73 -7.43 -10.26
C SER A 51 -8.43 -8.42 -9.12
N LEU A 52 -8.16 -9.70 -9.43
CA LEU A 52 -7.74 -10.71 -8.46
C LEU A 52 -6.37 -10.40 -7.84
N LEU A 53 -5.58 -9.52 -8.43
CA LEU A 53 -4.34 -9.05 -7.83
C LEU A 53 -4.57 -8.22 -6.57
N ARG A 54 -5.83 -7.90 -6.23
CA ARG A 54 -6.21 -7.28 -4.95
C ARG A 54 -6.22 -8.25 -3.78
N LEU A 55 -6.27 -9.56 -4.03
CA LEU A 55 -6.34 -10.58 -2.98
C LEU A 55 -5.25 -10.43 -1.90
N PRO A 56 -3.99 -10.10 -2.22
CA PRO A 56 -2.98 -9.87 -1.20
C PRO A 56 -3.36 -8.75 -0.21
N TYR A 57 -3.96 -7.65 -0.66
CA TYR A 57 -4.43 -6.61 0.26
C TYR A 57 -5.56 -7.09 1.18
N SER A 58 -6.45 -7.95 0.68
CA SER A 58 -7.55 -8.52 1.45
C SER A 58 -7.09 -9.54 2.47
N PHE A 59 -6.05 -10.31 2.15
CA PHE A 59 -5.53 -11.40 2.97
C PHE A 59 -4.28 -11.05 3.76
N LYS A 60 -3.83 -9.79 3.75
CA LYS A 60 -2.60 -9.36 4.43
C LYS A 60 -2.57 -9.69 5.92
N TRP A 61 -3.73 -9.83 6.56
CA TRP A 61 -3.86 -10.27 7.94
C TRP A 61 -3.35 -11.70 8.18
N LEU A 62 -3.29 -12.59 7.17
CA LEU A 62 -2.75 -13.94 7.32
C LEU A 62 -1.26 -13.94 7.69
N TRP A 63 -0.47 -13.08 7.05
CA TRP A 63 0.98 -13.04 7.23
C TRP A 63 1.48 -11.84 8.04
N ALA A 64 0.62 -10.86 8.38
CA ALA A 64 0.99 -9.78 9.28
C ALA A 64 1.65 -10.26 10.60
N PRO A 65 1.17 -11.34 11.26
CA PRO A 65 1.78 -11.85 12.48
C PRO A 65 3.18 -12.45 12.25
N LEU A 66 3.44 -13.01 11.07
CA LEU A 66 4.76 -13.47 10.67
C LEU A 66 5.71 -12.28 10.52
N VAL A 67 5.27 -11.22 9.84
CA VAL A 67 6.03 -9.97 9.69
C VAL A 67 6.36 -9.34 11.06
N GLU A 68 5.47 -9.50 12.04
CA GLU A 68 5.68 -8.98 13.39
C GLU A 68 6.61 -9.85 14.25
N THR A 69 6.59 -11.16 14.10
CA THR A 69 7.31 -12.09 15.00
C THR A 69 8.66 -12.55 14.45
N VAL A 70 8.77 -12.69 13.12
CA VAL A 70 9.95 -13.26 12.48
C VAL A 70 11.05 -12.21 12.36
N LYS A 71 12.27 -12.60 12.77
CA LYS A 71 13.47 -11.78 12.59
C LYS A 71 14.08 -12.10 11.24
N VAL A 72 14.17 -11.10 10.36
CA VAL A 72 14.80 -11.26 9.04
C VAL A 72 16.30 -11.52 9.23
N PRO A 73 16.84 -12.68 8.81
CA PRO A 73 18.27 -12.96 8.88
C PRO A 73 19.07 -11.88 8.13
N TRP A 74 20.30 -11.57 8.58
CA TRP A 74 21.23 -10.59 7.98
C TRP A 74 20.84 -9.11 8.13
N LEU A 75 19.58 -8.72 7.90
CA LEU A 75 19.14 -7.33 8.06
C LEU A 75 18.81 -6.95 9.51
N TYR A 76 18.53 -7.92 10.40
CA TYR A 76 18.09 -7.65 11.79
C TYR A 76 19.03 -6.71 12.58
N LYS A 77 20.31 -6.59 12.19
CA LYS A 77 21.25 -5.61 12.77
C LYS A 77 20.75 -4.16 12.67
N LEU A 78 19.89 -3.84 11.70
CA LEU A 78 19.30 -2.51 11.50
C LEU A 78 18.07 -2.27 12.38
N GLY A 79 17.47 -3.33 12.95
CA GLY A 79 16.19 -3.29 13.64
C GLY A 79 15.12 -4.19 12.99
N ARG A 80 14.09 -4.56 13.76
CA ARG A 80 12.99 -5.44 13.30
C ARG A 80 12.16 -4.75 12.21
N ARG A 81 11.70 -3.53 12.46
CA ARG A 81 10.79 -2.79 11.55
C ARG A 81 11.54 -2.33 10.30
N ARG A 82 12.74 -1.78 10.45
CA ARG A 82 13.60 -1.41 9.31
C ARG A 82 13.89 -2.58 8.37
N SER A 83 14.21 -3.75 8.91
CA SER A 83 14.54 -4.94 8.09
C SER A 83 13.39 -5.36 7.20
N TRP A 84 12.18 -5.47 7.77
CA TRP A 84 11.00 -5.86 7.02
C TRP A 84 10.54 -4.79 6.03
N ALA A 85 10.67 -3.50 6.40
CA ALA A 85 10.33 -2.41 5.50
C ALA A 85 11.25 -2.39 4.27
N LEU A 86 12.56 -2.55 4.48
CA LEU A 86 13.54 -2.62 3.37
C LEU A 86 13.37 -3.89 2.53
N LEU A 87 13.03 -5.03 3.13
CA LEU A 87 12.76 -6.26 2.39
C LEU A 87 11.52 -6.10 1.50
N ALA A 88 10.44 -5.53 2.04
CA ALA A 88 9.21 -5.27 1.28
C ALA A 88 9.44 -4.23 0.16
N GLN A 89 10.14 -3.13 0.46
CA GLN A 89 10.49 -2.10 -0.52
C GLN A 89 11.46 -2.60 -1.58
N GLY A 90 12.43 -3.44 -1.23
CA GLY A 90 13.33 -4.09 -2.18
C GLY A 90 12.58 -5.04 -3.13
N GLY A 91 11.68 -5.85 -2.58
CA GLY A 91 10.79 -6.71 -3.37
C GLY A 91 9.87 -5.90 -4.31
N LEU A 92 9.30 -4.80 -3.82
CA LEU A 92 8.52 -3.86 -4.62
C LEU A 92 9.35 -3.28 -5.77
N LEU A 93 10.54 -2.74 -5.47
CA LEU A 93 11.41 -2.14 -6.47
C LEU A 93 11.77 -3.14 -7.56
N LEU A 94 12.16 -4.36 -7.19
CA LEU A 94 12.49 -5.42 -8.14
C LEU A 94 11.27 -5.85 -8.97
N SER A 95 10.08 -5.90 -8.36
CA SER A 95 8.85 -6.31 -9.07
C SER A 95 8.38 -5.24 -10.07
N ILE A 96 8.42 -3.97 -9.68
CA ILE A 96 8.06 -2.84 -10.56
C ILE A 96 9.10 -2.70 -11.69
N ALA A 97 10.39 -2.79 -11.37
CA ALA A 97 11.44 -2.79 -12.38
C ALA A 97 11.34 -4.03 -13.29
N GLY A 98 10.98 -5.19 -12.76
CA GLY A 98 10.71 -6.40 -13.54
C GLY A 98 9.60 -6.18 -14.56
N ILE A 99 8.47 -5.58 -14.15
CA ILE A 99 7.39 -5.20 -15.08
C ILE A 99 7.85 -4.22 -16.15
N SER A 100 8.73 -3.27 -15.82
CA SER A 100 9.25 -2.33 -16.82
C SER A 100 10.08 -2.98 -17.93
N LEU A 101 10.50 -4.23 -17.78
CA LEU A 101 11.24 -4.97 -18.81
C LEU A 101 10.33 -5.87 -19.68
N LEU A 102 9.04 -5.97 -19.33
CA LEU A 102 8.08 -6.83 -20.01
C LEU A 102 7.28 -6.04 -21.04
N THR A 103 6.79 -6.74 -22.07
CA THR A 103 5.81 -6.23 -23.03
C THR A 103 4.51 -7.04 -22.91
N PRO A 104 3.32 -6.41 -23.03
CA PRO A 104 2.05 -7.13 -22.97
C PRO A 104 1.89 -8.21 -24.06
N GLU A 105 2.52 -8.00 -25.21
CA GLU A 105 2.53 -8.93 -26.34
C GLU A 105 3.29 -10.22 -25.97
N GLY A 106 2.55 -11.28 -25.67
CA GLY A 106 3.08 -12.62 -25.39
C GLY A 106 3.44 -12.90 -23.93
N HIS A 107 3.50 -11.90 -23.04
CA HIS A 107 3.99 -12.06 -21.65
C HIS A 107 2.96 -11.72 -20.56
N ILE A 108 1.67 -11.76 -20.88
CA ILE A 108 0.58 -11.41 -19.95
C ILE A 108 0.68 -12.15 -18.60
N LEU A 109 1.02 -13.45 -18.62
CA LEU A 109 1.19 -14.23 -17.38
C LEU A 109 2.36 -13.72 -16.52
N TYR A 110 3.47 -13.33 -17.15
CA TYR A 110 4.61 -12.76 -16.43
C TYR A 110 4.28 -11.38 -15.86
N MET A 111 3.53 -10.56 -16.61
CA MET A 111 3.02 -9.29 -16.10
C MET A 111 2.07 -9.50 -14.91
N ALA A 112 1.17 -10.49 -14.99
CA ALA A 112 0.28 -10.84 -13.88
C ALA A 112 1.06 -11.33 -12.65
N ALA A 113 2.08 -12.19 -12.84
CA ALA A 113 2.93 -12.68 -11.76
C ALA A 113 3.73 -11.55 -11.09
N ALA A 114 4.28 -10.63 -11.88
CA ALA A 114 4.99 -9.48 -11.34
C ALA A 114 4.04 -8.48 -10.67
N ALA A 115 2.84 -8.26 -11.21
CA ALA A 115 1.83 -7.39 -10.59
C ALA A 115 1.26 -8.00 -9.29
N PHE A 116 1.18 -9.32 -9.22
CA PHE A 116 0.90 -10.05 -7.99
C PHE A 116 2.02 -9.85 -6.97
N ALA A 117 3.29 -9.95 -7.38
CA ALA A 117 4.43 -9.68 -6.52
C ALA A 117 4.42 -8.23 -6.01
N ILE A 118 4.12 -7.24 -6.86
CA ILE A 118 3.93 -5.84 -6.45
C ILE A 118 2.85 -5.75 -5.37
N SER A 119 1.70 -6.38 -5.58
CA SER A 119 0.57 -6.33 -4.64
C SER A 119 0.91 -7.00 -3.31
N PHE A 120 1.61 -8.14 -3.34
CA PHE A 120 2.06 -8.86 -2.15
C PHE A 120 3.10 -8.07 -1.34
N PHE A 121 4.14 -7.54 -2.00
CA PHE A 121 5.15 -6.73 -1.33
C PHE A 121 4.60 -5.39 -0.86
N SER A 122 3.64 -4.78 -1.59
CA SER A 122 2.93 -3.58 -1.12
C SER A 122 2.10 -3.85 0.12
N ALA A 123 1.31 -4.91 0.13
CA ALA A 123 0.51 -5.28 1.29
C ALA A 123 1.41 -5.55 2.52
N THR A 124 2.58 -6.16 2.29
CA THR A 124 3.60 -6.38 3.33
C THR A 124 4.22 -5.06 3.79
N GLN A 125 4.55 -4.14 2.88
CA GLN A 125 5.05 -2.81 3.20
C GLN A 125 4.05 -2.05 4.08
N ASP A 126 2.76 -2.07 3.74
CA ASP A 126 1.73 -1.39 4.52
C ASP A 126 1.69 -1.88 5.96
N ILE A 127 1.71 -3.20 6.19
CA ILE A 127 1.76 -3.79 7.53
C ILE A 127 2.93 -3.22 8.34
N VAL A 128 4.11 -3.16 7.72
CA VAL A 128 5.32 -2.72 8.42
C VAL A 128 5.28 -1.22 8.68
N LEU A 129 4.94 -0.41 7.69
CA LEU A 129 4.95 1.06 7.79
C LEU A 129 3.86 1.58 8.72
N ASP A 130 2.66 0.99 8.71
CA ASP A 130 1.59 1.33 9.64
C ASP A 130 2.03 1.07 11.09
N ALA A 131 2.61 -0.10 11.35
CA ALA A 131 3.14 -0.43 12.67
C ALA A 131 4.34 0.47 13.06
N PHE A 132 5.24 0.76 12.11
CA PHE A 132 6.38 1.65 12.34
C PHE A 132 5.90 3.03 12.77
N ARG A 133 4.92 3.61 12.05
CA ARG A 133 4.37 4.94 12.37
C ARG A 133 3.81 4.99 13.80
N VAL A 134 2.96 4.03 14.16
CA VAL A 134 2.35 3.97 15.50
C VAL A 134 3.41 3.83 16.58
N GLU A 135 4.41 2.98 16.37
CA GLU A 135 5.49 2.78 17.34
C GLU A 135 6.40 4.01 17.48
N LEU A 136 6.63 4.75 16.39
CA LEU A 136 7.46 5.96 16.38
C LEU A 136 6.91 7.07 17.28
N PHE A 137 5.58 7.19 17.38
CA PHE A 137 4.89 8.21 18.20
C PHE A 137 4.22 7.66 19.45
N SER A 138 4.54 6.43 19.84
CA SER A 138 3.88 5.73 20.96
C SER A 138 3.95 6.42 22.34
N GLN A 139 4.74 7.48 22.49
CA GLN A 139 4.87 8.27 23.72
C GLN A 139 4.15 9.63 23.65
N ASP A 140 3.56 9.98 22.50
CA ASP A 140 2.99 11.30 22.24
C ASP A 140 1.78 11.20 21.31
N THR A 141 0.58 11.18 21.91
CA THR A 141 -0.69 11.00 21.20
C THR A 141 -1.00 12.15 20.23
N GLU A 142 -0.58 13.39 20.52
CA GLU A 142 -0.80 14.52 19.60
C GLU A 142 0.03 14.33 18.33
N LYS A 143 1.30 13.91 18.48
CA LYS A 143 2.15 13.59 17.32
C LYS A 143 1.71 12.35 16.56
N GLU A 144 1.04 11.40 17.21
CA GLU A 144 0.48 10.24 16.51
C GLU A 144 -0.62 10.67 15.52
N VAL A 145 -1.51 11.58 15.93
CA VAL A 145 -2.58 12.12 15.08
C VAL A 145 -2.01 12.95 13.93
N ASP A 146 -1.05 13.83 14.22
CA ASP A 146 -0.35 14.61 13.20
C ASP A 146 0.39 13.70 12.22
N GLY A 147 1.04 12.65 12.73
CA GLY A 147 1.72 11.61 11.97
C GLY A 147 0.79 10.86 11.02
N ALA A 148 -0.40 10.47 11.48
CA ALA A 148 -1.42 9.85 10.62
C ALA A 148 -1.88 10.80 9.51
N THR A 149 -2.03 12.08 9.81
CA THR A 149 -2.44 13.10 8.84
C THR A 149 -1.42 13.26 7.72
N VAL A 150 -0.13 13.42 8.07
CA VAL A 150 0.94 13.57 7.06
C VAL A 150 1.21 12.27 6.31
N TYR A 151 0.96 11.11 6.93
CA TYR A 151 1.00 9.82 6.26
C TYR A 151 -0.05 9.75 5.14
N VAL A 152 -1.29 10.13 5.43
CA VAL A 152 -2.37 10.16 4.43
C VAL A 152 -2.07 11.16 3.32
N LEU A 153 -1.53 12.34 3.66
CA LEU A 153 -1.07 13.32 2.67
C LEU A 153 -0.01 12.71 1.74
N GLY A 154 1.01 12.06 2.31
CA GLY A 154 2.04 11.35 1.56
C GLY A 154 1.43 10.29 0.64
N TYR A 155 0.52 9.47 1.17
CA TYR A 155 -0.18 8.44 0.41
C TYR A 155 -0.93 9.02 -0.80
N ARG A 156 -1.62 10.15 -0.63
CA ARG A 156 -2.32 10.82 -1.73
C ARG A 156 -1.35 11.34 -2.78
N LEU A 157 -0.22 11.93 -2.37
CA LEU A 157 0.82 12.39 -3.29
C LEU A 157 1.44 11.22 -4.08
N GLY A 158 1.72 10.12 -3.41
CA GLY A 158 2.21 8.89 -4.05
C GLY A 158 1.19 8.39 -5.08
N ASN A 159 -0.06 8.26 -4.67
CA ASN A 159 -1.15 7.80 -5.55
C ASN A 159 -1.27 8.69 -6.80
N ILE A 160 -1.29 10.02 -6.66
CA ILE A 160 -1.33 10.98 -7.80
C ILE A 160 -0.13 10.77 -8.72
N MET A 161 1.07 10.61 -8.17
CA MET A 161 2.28 10.39 -8.97
C MET A 161 2.21 9.09 -9.77
N SER A 162 1.75 8.01 -9.15
CA SER A 162 1.61 6.70 -9.80
C SER A 162 0.39 6.55 -10.71
N SER A 163 -0.57 7.48 -10.66
CA SER A 163 -1.78 7.50 -11.49
C SER A 163 -1.69 8.63 -12.52
N ALA A 164 -2.23 9.81 -12.23
CA ALA A 164 -2.23 10.97 -13.12
C ALA A 164 -0.84 11.34 -13.63
N GLY A 165 0.17 11.30 -12.75
CA GLY A 165 1.57 11.56 -13.12
C GLY A 165 2.11 10.50 -14.08
N ALA A 166 1.90 9.22 -13.79
CA ALA A 166 2.34 8.10 -14.63
C ALA A 166 1.64 8.11 -16.00
N ILE A 167 0.33 8.36 -16.04
CA ILE A 167 -0.46 8.45 -17.28
C ILE A 167 -0.01 9.66 -18.10
N GLY A 168 0.21 10.81 -17.47
CA GLY A 168 0.73 12.00 -18.13
C GLY A 168 2.12 11.77 -18.73
N LEU A 169 3.01 11.04 -18.04
CA LEU A 169 4.31 10.64 -18.57
C LEU A 169 4.18 9.66 -19.74
N ALA A 170 3.22 8.73 -19.69
CA ALA A 170 2.98 7.76 -20.75
C ALA A 170 2.58 8.40 -22.10
N ALA A 171 2.07 9.65 -22.08
CA ALA A 171 1.81 10.41 -23.29
C ALA A 171 3.10 10.86 -24.02
N ALA A 172 4.23 10.94 -23.30
CA ALA A 172 5.51 11.41 -23.83
C ALA A 172 6.56 10.31 -23.94
N VAL A 173 6.49 9.26 -23.11
CA VAL A 173 7.46 8.17 -23.06
C VAL A 173 6.77 6.80 -23.00
N SER A 174 7.51 5.74 -23.32
CA SER A 174 6.98 4.37 -23.25
C SER A 174 6.53 3.98 -21.83
N TRP A 175 5.51 3.12 -21.75
CA TRP A 175 5.03 2.55 -20.48
C TRP A 175 6.15 1.88 -19.67
N ASN A 176 7.08 1.20 -20.34
CA ASN A 176 8.27 0.62 -19.73
C ASN A 176 9.09 1.68 -18.95
N THR A 177 9.37 2.83 -19.58
CA THR A 177 10.05 3.96 -18.93
C THR A 177 9.25 4.51 -17.75
N VAL A 178 7.92 4.61 -17.86
CA VAL A 178 7.05 5.09 -16.78
C VAL A 178 7.15 4.18 -15.56
N TYR A 179 7.07 2.86 -15.74
CA TYR A 179 7.22 1.91 -14.63
C TYR A 179 8.62 1.93 -14.03
N PHE A 180 9.65 2.10 -14.84
CA PHE A 180 11.02 2.25 -14.35
C PHE A 180 11.18 3.50 -13.46
N ILE A 181 10.66 4.66 -13.89
CA ILE A 181 10.67 5.89 -13.09
C ILE A 181 9.90 5.69 -11.78
N ASN A 182 8.74 5.02 -11.82
CA ASN A 182 7.96 4.72 -10.61
C ASN A 182 8.68 3.75 -9.66
N ALA A 183 9.47 2.82 -10.18
CA ALA A 183 10.32 1.97 -9.34
C ALA A 183 11.37 2.79 -8.58
N LEU A 184 11.94 3.83 -9.20
CA LEU A 184 12.90 4.72 -8.55
C LEU A 184 12.27 5.52 -7.39
N PHE A 185 10.97 5.84 -7.46
CA PHE A 185 10.28 6.51 -6.35
C PHE A 185 10.22 5.66 -5.08
N ILE A 186 10.30 4.33 -5.17
CA ILE A 186 10.41 3.45 -3.99
C ILE A 186 11.70 3.70 -3.20
N LEU A 187 12.77 4.18 -3.86
CA LEU A 187 14.03 4.53 -3.18
C LEU A 187 13.84 5.66 -2.16
N ILE A 188 12.86 6.55 -2.37
CA ILE A 188 12.50 7.61 -1.40
C ILE A 188 11.99 6.96 -0.11
N GLY A 189 11.15 5.93 -0.23
CA GLY A 189 10.68 5.13 0.90
C GLY A 189 11.83 4.42 1.62
N MET A 190 12.75 3.81 0.86
CA MET A 190 13.92 3.12 1.43
C MET A 190 14.85 4.08 2.18
N ALA A 191 15.13 5.25 1.61
CA ALA A 191 15.92 6.29 2.26
C ALA A 191 15.24 6.76 3.56
N ALA A 192 13.92 6.97 3.54
CA ALA A 192 13.16 7.33 4.73
C ALA A 192 13.26 6.28 5.83
N VAL A 193 13.18 4.99 5.49
CA VAL A 193 13.30 3.88 6.46
C VAL A 193 14.69 3.85 7.11
N LEU A 194 15.75 4.06 6.33
CA LEU A 194 17.11 4.13 6.84
C LEU A 194 17.32 5.34 7.78
N MET A 195 16.67 6.47 7.48
CA MET A 195 16.73 7.68 8.28
C MET A 195 15.84 7.62 9.54
N ALA A 196 14.79 6.80 9.54
CA ALA A 196 13.84 6.64 10.64
C ALA A 196 14.48 5.91 11.80
N LYS A 197 14.44 6.44 13.03
CA LYS A 197 14.99 5.75 14.20
C LYS A 197 14.20 4.47 14.49
N GLU A 198 14.89 3.35 14.66
CA GLU A 198 14.24 2.07 15.00
C GLU A 198 13.50 2.19 16.34
N PRO A 199 12.19 1.88 16.39
CA PRO A 199 11.44 1.84 17.64
C PRO A 199 11.96 0.76 18.59
N LYS A 200 11.90 1.01 19.91
CA LYS A 200 12.30 0.00 20.91
C LYS A 200 11.27 -1.14 20.92
N GLU A 201 11.71 -2.38 20.74
CA GLU A 201 10.86 -3.58 20.88
C GLU A 201 10.13 -3.56 22.24
N ARG A 202 8.79 -3.64 22.24
CA ARG A 202 8.02 -3.68 23.49
C ARG A 202 8.18 -5.05 24.16
N ALA A 203 8.28 -5.07 25.49
CA ALA A 203 8.43 -6.31 26.26
C ALA A 203 7.27 -7.32 26.07
N ALA A 204 6.06 -6.83 25.75
CA ALA A 204 4.90 -7.65 25.44
C ALA A 204 5.05 -8.43 24.12
N GLU A 205 5.73 -7.84 23.12
CA GLU A 205 5.98 -8.47 21.81
C GLU A 205 6.98 -9.62 21.93
N LYS A 206 7.96 -9.52 22.85
CA LYS A 206 8.89 -10.60 23.16
C LYS A 206 8.20 -11.84 23.77
N LYS A 207 7.09 -11.64 24.49
CA LYS A 207 6.27 -12.75 25.03
C LYS A 207 5.38 -13.37 23.96
N ALA A 208 4.83 -12.56 23.05
CA ALA A 208 4.02 -13.02 21.92
C ALA A 208 4.84 -13.89 20.93
N ALA A 209 6.07 -13.49 20.62
CA ALA A 209 6.97 -14.22 19.71
C ALA A 209 7.38 -15.62 20.21
N LYS A 210 7.12 -15.96 21.47
CA LYS A 210 7.40 -17.29 22.07
C LYS A 210 6.23 -18.27 22.01
N ARG A 211 5.02 -17.82 21.68
CA ARG A 211 3.84 -18.69 21.51
C ARG A 211 3.72 -19.16 20.06
N SER A 212 2.93 -20.22 19.83
CA SER A 212 2.61 -20.67 18.47
C SER A 212 2.08 -19.48 17.67
N VAL A 213 2.73 -19.18 16.54
CA VAL A 213 2.38 -18.03 15.70
C VAL A 213 0.91 -18.11 15.31
N LEU A 214 0.39 -19.32 15.04
CA LEU A 214 -1.01 -19.54 14.68
C LEU A 214 -2.00 -19.16 15.79
N ASP A 215 -1.77 -19.55 17.05
CA ASP A 215 -2.74 -19.29 18.12
C ASP A 215 -2.78 -17.81 18.50
N TYR A 216 -1.62 -17.14 18.51
CA TYR A 216 -1.52 -15.70 18.76
C TYR A 216 -2.02 -14.86 17.57
N ALA A 217 -1.82 -15.32 16.34
CA ALA A 217 -2.21 -14.63 15.11
C ALA A 217 -3.70 -14.68 14.82
N LEU A 218 -4.31 -15.86 14.94
CA LEU A 218 -5.62 -16.15 14.37
C LEU A 218 -6.70 -16.33 15.41
N LYS A 219 -6.37 -16.85 16.60
CA LYS A 219 -7.41 -17.13 17.62
C LYS A 219 -7.54 -15.97 18.60
N GLU A 220 -6.45 -15.55 19.23
CA GLU A 220 -6.52 -14.52 20.29
C GLU A 220 -7.15 -13.19 19.84
N PRO A 221 -6.83 -12.61 18.65
CA PRO A 221 -7.42 -11.32 18.25
C PRO A 221 -8.93 -11.42 17.98
N PHE A 222 -9.35 -12.52 17.34
CA PHE A 222 -10.76 -12.76 17.03
C PHE A 222 -11.57 -13.04 18.30
N LEU A 223 -11.04 -13.86 19.22
CA LEU A 223 -11.69 -14.11 20.52
C LEU A 223 -11.81 -12.83 21.32
N ARG A 224 -10.74 -12.04 21.43
CA ARG A 224 -10.76 -10.72 22.10
C ARG A 224 -11.71 -9.72 21.46
N PHE A 225 -11.89 -9.80 20.14
CA PHE A 225 -12.86 -8.97 19.44
C PHE A 225 -14.29 -9.38 19.79
N MET A 226 -14.58 -10.69 19.83
CA MET A 226 -15.90 -11.23 20.20
C MET A 226 -16.24 -11.04 21.69
N GLU A 227 -15.23 -10.86 22.55
CA GLU A 227 -15.42 -10.50 23.96
C GLU A 227 -15.92 -9.05 24.15
N ARG A 228 -15.78 -8.17 23.14
CA ARG A 228 -16.21 -6.77 23.24
C ARG A 228 -17.73 -6.67 23.16
N PRO A 229 -18.37 -5.81 23.99
CA PRO A 229 -19.79 -5.56 23.85
C PRO A 229 -20.10 -4.96 22.46
N TYR A 230 -21.19 -5.40 21.84
CA TYR A 230 -21.66 -4.94 20.53
C TYR A 230 -20.73 -5.24 19.34
N TRP A 231 -19.84 -6.24 19.42
CA TRP A 231 -18.94 -6.61 18.31
C TRP A 231 -19.69 -6.93 17.01
N LEU A 232 -20.86 -7.57 17.09
CA LEU A 232 -21.73 -7.82 15.93
C LEU A 232 -22.31 -6.54 15.33
N ALA A 233 -22.73 -5.58 16.17
CA ALA A 233 -23.24 -4.30 15.69
C ALA A 233 -22.14 -3.48 15.03
N ALA A 234 -20.91 -3.51 15.56
CA ALA A 234 -19.76 -2.88 14.93
C ALA A 234 -19.44 -3.50 13.56
N LEU A 235 -19.48 -4.83 13.45
CA LEU A 235 -19.32 -5.53 12.16
C LEU A 235 -20.43 -5.17 11.18
N ALA A 236 -21.69 -5.17 11.62
CA ALA A 236 -22.83 -4.80 10.79
C ALA A 236 -22.68 -3.36 10.30
N LEU A 237 -22.31 -2.42 11.16
CA LEU A 237 -22.08 -1.03 10.81
C LEU A 237 -20.96 -0.88 9.76
N VAL A 238 -19.81 -1.53 9.96
CA VAL A 238 -18.72 -1.52 8.98
C VAL A 238 -19.15 -2.15 7.66
N PHE A 239 -19.87 -3.27 7.70
CA PHE A 239 -20.36 -3.97 6.52
C PHE A 239 -21.32 -3.09 5.73
N PHE A 240 -22.39 -2.55 6.35
CA PHE A 240 -23.36 -1.70 5.67
C PHE A 240 -22.74 -0.40 5.14
N TYR A 241 -21.83 0.22 5.90
CA TYR A 241 -21.09 1.40 5.44
C TYR A 241 -20.18 1.10 4.24
N ARG A 242 -19.46 -0.03 4.26
CA ARG A 242 -18.60 -0.43 3.13
C ARG A 242 -19.40 -0.95 1.94
N LEU A 243 -20.58 -1.52 2.17
CA LEU A 243 -21.46 -2.04 1.13
C LEU A 243 -21.92 -0.93 0.19
N SER A 244 -22.28 0.25 0.75
CA SER A 244 -22.63 1.39 -0.09
C SER A 244 -21.46 1.84 -0.96
N ASP A 245 -20.26 2.01 -0.39
CA ASP A 245 -19.06 2.39 -1.15
C ASP A 245 -18.71 1.36 -2.23
N ALA A 246 -18.80 0.07 -1.90
CA ALA A 246 -18.47 -1.02 -2.82
C ALA A 246 -19.41 -1.09 -4.02
N TYR A 247 -20.69 -0.74 -3.86
CA TYR A 247 -21.67 -0.72 -4.95
C TYR A 247 -21.62 0.57 -5.75
N PHE A 248 -21.51 1.73 -5.11
CA PHE A 248 -21.58 3.01 -5.80
C PHE A 248 -20.27 3.38 -6.53
N ALA A 249 -19.10 3.10 -5.93
CA ALA A 249 -17.83 3.56 -6.49
C ALA A 249 -17.53 3.00 -7.91
N PRO A 250 -17.75 1.71 -8.22
CA PRO A 250 -17.51 1.19 -9.57
C PRO A 250 -18.57 1.65 -10.59
N MET A 251 -19.76 2.03 -10.12
CA MET A 251 -20.90 2.43 -10.97
C MET A 251 -20.90 3.91 -11.33
N ALA A 252 -20.14 4.75 -10.62
CA ALA A 252 -20.05 6.18 -10.88
C ALA A 252 -19.57 6.48 -12.32
N TYR A 253 -18.50 5.82 -12.78
CA TYR A 253 -17.95 6.05 -14.13
C TYR A 253 -18.88 5.60 -15.27
N PRO A 254 -19.45 4.38 -15.26
CA PRO A 254 -20.50 4.00 -16.21
C PRO A 254 -21.69 4.94 -16.19
N PHE A 255 -22.13 5.37 -15.01
CA PHE A 255 -23.25 6.30 -14.86
C PHE A 255 -22.95 7.64 -15.55
N TYR A 256 -21.76 8.22 -15.36
CA TYR A 256 -21.35 9.46 -16.04
C TYR A 256 -21.30 9.30 -17.57
N SER A 257 -20.88 8.14 -18.07
CA SER A 257 -20.93 7.85 -19.51
C SER A 257 -22.36 7.74 -20.04
N VAL A 258 -23.31 7.18 -19.27
CA VAL A 258 -24.71 7.02 -19.68
C VAL A 258 -25.46 8.35 -19.69
N ILE A 259 -25.18 9.24 -18.74
CA ILE A 259 -25.78 10.58 -18.70
C ILE A 259 -25.15 11.56 -19.69
N GLY A 260 -24.15 11.13 -20.47
CA GLY A 260 -23.63 11.86 -21.63
C GLY A 260 -22.34 12.65 -21.43
N PHE A 261 -21.62 12.48 -20.31
CA PHE A 261 -20.32 13.15 -20.14
C PHE A 261 -19.26 12.56 -21.06
N SER A 262 -18.41 13.43 -21.61
CA SER A 262 -17.25 13.04 -22.40
C SER A 262 -16.15 12.46 -21.50
N LYS A 263 -15.29 11.62 -22.08
CA LYS A 263 -14.14 11.05 -21.35
C LYS A 263 -13.20 12.13 -20.78
N GLY A 264 -13.10 13.28 -21.47
CA GLY A 264 -12.31 14.42 -21.00
C GLY A 264 -12.91 15.11 -19.77
N GLU A 265 -14.23 15.24 -19.71
CA GLU A 265 -14.93 15.79 -18.53
C GLU A 265 -14.86 14.83 -17.34
N ILE A 266 -15.04 13.53 -17.58
CA ILE A 266 -14.88 12.50 -16.54
C ILE A 266 -13.47 12.55 -15.95
N ALA A 267 -12.43 12.72 -16.79
CA ALA A 267 -11.05 12.85 -16.34
C ALA A 267 -10.77 14.13 -15.54
N TYR A 268 -11.51 15.22 -15.78
CA TYR A 268 -11.36 16.47 -15.04
C TYR A 268 -11.97 16.42 -13.62
N ILE A 269 -12.98 15.56 -13.41
CA ILE A 269 -13.75 15.47 -12.15
C ILE A 269 -13.26 14.28 -11.28
N SER A 270 -12.42 13.40 -11.82
CA SER A 270 -11.84 12.23 -11.15
C SER A 270 -10.61 12.56 -10.32
#